data_AF-A0A5B7ZVP0-F1
#
_entry.id   AF-A0A5B7ZVP0-F1
#
_cell.length_a   1.000
_cell.length_b   1.000
_cell.length_c   1.000
_cell.angle_alpha   90.00
_cell.angle_beta   90.00
_cell.angle_gamma   90.00
#
_symmetry.space_group_name_H-M   'P 1'
#
loop_
_entity.id
_entity.type
_entity.pdbx_description
1 polymer ?
#
loop_
_entity_poly.entity_id
_entity_poly.type
_entity_poly.pdbx_seq_one_letter_code
_entity_poly.pdbx_strand_id
1 'polypeptide(L)'
;MPSNLFTARLMGYLVGLLPLVALLLLFRQAIPQTPGLILAAGGTFASIWVQQQARNKYPYDFKQRAEWLALLVYALVVIGIVLVFTQLWN
;
A
#
# COMPACT_ATOMS: atom_id res chain seq x y z
N MET A 1 -18.14 -12.17 -10.30
CA MET A 1 -18.37 -12.12 -8.84
C MET A 1 -17.68 -10.90 -8.25
N PRO A 2 -18.38 -10.01 -7.54
CA PRO A 2 -17.83 -8.78 -6.97
C PRO A 2 -16.68 -8.99 -5.97
N SER A 3 -16.54 -10.20 -5.41
CA SER A 3 -15.40 -10.59 -4.54
C SER A 3 -14.05 -10.54 -5.26
N ASN A 4 -13.98 -10.91 -6.56
CA ASN A 4 -12.72 -10.96 -7.28
C ASN A 4 -12.14 -9.57 -7.58
N LEU A 5 -13.00 -8.57 -7.77
CA LEU A 5 -12.58 -7.19 -7.99
C LEU A 5 -12.07 -6.54 -6.70
N PHE A 6 -12.81 -6.68 -5.59
CA PHE A 6 -12.41 -6.18 -4.29
C PHE A 6 -11.04 -6.72 -3.88
N THR A 7 -10.86 -8.05 -3.93
CA THR A 7 -9.59 -8.69 -3.55
C THR A 7 -8.45 -8.25 -4.47
N ALA A 8 -8.67 -8.18 -5.78
CA ALA A 8 -7.63 -7.73 -6.71
C ALA A 8 -7.20 -6.27 -6.43
N ARG A 9 -8.16 -5.38 -6.14
CA ARG A 9 -7.89 -3.98 -5.78
C ARG A 9 -7.17 -3.87 -4.45
N LEU A 10 -7.68 -4.54 -3.42
CA LEU A 10 -7.08 -4.52 -2.10
C LEU A 10 -5.63 -5.03 -2.16
N MET A 11 -5.38 -6.13 -2.86
CA MET A 11 -4.02 -6.64 -3.06
C MET A 11 -3.12 -5.62 -3.77
N GLY A 12 -3.63 -4.96 -4.83
CA GLY A 12 -2.89 -3.89 -5.51
C GLY A 12 -2.54 -2.72 -4.58
N TYR A 13 -3.44 -2.34 -3.69
CA TYR A 13 -3.19 -1.30 -2.68
C TYR A 13 -2.23 -1.76 -1.59
N LEU A 14 -2.35 -3.00 -1.12
CA LEU A 14 -1.48 -3.56 -0.08
C LEU A 14 -0.01 -3.60 -0.50
N VAL A 15 0.30 -3.79 -1.79
CA VAL A 15 1.69 -3.68 -2.27
C VAL A 15 2.25 -2.27 -2.04
N GLY A 16 1.40 -1.24 -2.11
CA GLY A 16 1.74 0.14 -1.77
C GLY A 16 2.17 0.37 -0.31
N LEU A 17 1.95 -0.60 0.59
CA LEU A 17 2.47 -0.52 1.95
C LEU A 17 3.98 -0.67 2.02
N LEU A 18 4.61 -1.40 1.09
CA LEU A 18 6.06 -1.59 1.06
C LEU A 18 6.85 -0.27 1.07
N PRO A 19 6.62 0.66 0.12
CA PRO A 19 7.31 1.93 0.14
C PRO A 19 6.93 2.80 1.34
N LEU A 20 5.67 2.74 1.80
CA LEU A 20 5.23 3.50 2.98
C LEU A 20 5.94 3.07 4.26
N VAL A 21 6.09 1.76 4.49
CA VAL A 21 6.83 1.24 5.65
C VAL A 21 8.31 1.59 5.54
N ALA A 22 8.92 1.47 4.36
CA ALA A 22 10.32 1.86 4.16
C ALA A 22 10.55 3.36 4.46
N LEU A 23 9.67 4.23 3.99
CA LEU A 23 9.70 5.66 4.29
C LEU A 23 9.49 5.93 5.78
N LEU A 24 8.57 5.23 6.43
CA LEU A 24 8.33 5.38 7.86
C LEU A 24 9.58 5.00 8.69
N LEU A 25 10.23 3.90 8.35
CA LEU A 25 11.49 3.47 8.98
C LEU A 25 12.61 4.49 8.76
N LEU A 26 12.71 5.07 7.56
CA LEU A 26 13.64 6.16 7.25
C LEU A 26 13.37 7.41 8.10
N PHE A 27 12.12 7.88 8.15
CA PHE A 27 11.73 9.06 8.93
C PHE A 27 12.00 8.88 10.42
N ARG A 28 11.85 7.65 10.93
CA ARG A 28 12.16 7.28 12.31
C ARG A 28 13.63 6.98 12.55
N GLN A 29 14.49 7.08 11.53
CA GLN A 29 15.93 6.73 11.61
C GLN A 29 16.17 5.29 12.12
N ALA A 30 15.20 4.39 11.93
CA ALA A 30 15.25 3.01 12.41
C ALA A 30 16.13 2.11 11.54
N ILE A 31 16.48 2.58 10.33
CA ILE A 31 17.36 1.89 9.38
C ILE A 31 18.35 2.89 8.77
N PRO A 32 19.51 2.43 8.27
CA PRO A 32 20.44 3.33 7.57
C PRO A 32 19.81 3.94 6.32
N GLN A 33 20.23 5.16 5.98
CA GLN A 33 19.60 5.95 4.92
C GLN A 33 19.63 5.27 3.55
N THR A 34 20.79 4.75 3.13
CA THR A 34 20.96 4.10 1.82
C THR A 34 20.04 2.87 1.64
N PRO A 35 20.05 1.84 2.53
CA PRO A 35 19.14 0.71 2.38
C PRO A 35 17.68 1.11 2.50
N GLY A 36 17.32 2.08 3.35
CA GLY A 36 15.94 2.57 3.42
C GLY A 36 15.47 3.23 2.13
N LEU A 37 16.33 4.01 1.46
CA LEU A 37 16.01 4.62 0.17
C LEU A 37 15.88 3.57 -0.93
N ILE A 38 16.74 2.54 -0.93
CA ILE A 38 16.64 1.41 -1.87
C ILE A 38 15.32 0.66 -1.66
N LEU A 39 14.93 0.39 -0.41
CA LEU A 39 13.66 -0.26 -0.09
C LEU A 39 12.45 0.60 -0.51
N ALA A 40 12.50 1.91 -0.27
CA ALA A 40 11.44 2.82 -0.68
C ALA A 40 11.31 2.89 -2.21
N ALA A 41 12.42 3.04 -2.92
CA ALA A 41 12.45 3.09 -4.37
C ALA A 41 12.01 1.77 -5.01
N GLY A 42 12.58 0.65 -4.55
CA GLY A 42 12.24 -0.70 -5.01
C GLY A 42 10.78 -1.06 -4.70
N GLY A 43 10.31 -0.75 -3.50
CA GLY A 43 8.92 -0.91 -3.10
C GLY A 43 7.96 -0.07 -3.96
N THR A 44 8.36 1.14 -4.33
CA THR A 44 7.58 2.00 -5.24
C THR A 44 7.50 1.39 -6.64
N PHE A 45 8.63 0.96 -7.20
CA PHE A 45 8.66 0.28 -8.50
C PHE A 45 7.80 -0.99 -8.52
N ALA A 46 7.93 -1.83 -7.50
CA ALA A 46 7.11 -3.04 -7.36
C ALA A 46 5.62 -2.70 -7.24
N SER A 47 5.28 -1.67 -6.46
CA SER A 47 3.89 -1.19 -6.32
C SER A 47 3.32 -0.73 -7.65
N ILE A 48 4.06 0.07 -8.41
CA ILE A 48 3.65 0.54 -9.74
C ILE A 48 3.43 -0.65 -10.66
N TRP A 49 4.37 -1.61 -10.70
CA TRP A 49 4.26 -2.78 -11.57
C TRP A 49 3.03 -3.63 -11.26
N VAL A 50 2.80 -3.95 -9.98
CA VAL A 50 1.63 -4.73 -9.56
C VAL A 50 0.32 -3.97 -9.83
N GLN A 51 0.28 -2.66 -9.56
CA GLN A 51 -0.90 -1.85 -9.83
C GLN A 51 -1.20 -1.73 -11.32
N GLN A 52 -0.18 -1.62 -12.18
CA GLN A 52 -0.35 -1.62 -13.63
C GLN A 52 -0.89 -2.97 -14.12
N GLN A 53 -0.34 -4.08 -13.62
CA GLN A 53 -0.82 -5.42 -13.98
C GLN A 53 -2.28 -5.63 -13.53
N ALA A 54 -2.62 -5.19 -12.31
CA ALA A 54 -4.00 -5.23 -11.82
C ALA A 54 -4.94 -4.35 -12.64
N ARG A 55 -4.49 -3.17 -13.06
CA ARG A 55 -5.27 -2.24 -13.90
C ARG A 55 -5.55 -2.80 -15.29
N ASN A 56 -4.59 -3.52 -15.89
CA ASN A 56 -4.80 -4.18 -17.18
C ASN A 56 -5.88 -5.26 -17.12
N LYS A 57 -6.01 -5.94 -15.98
CA LYS A 57 -7.03 -6.99 -15.77
C LYS A 57 -8.39 -6.43 -15.32
N TYR A 58 -8.36 -5.36 -14.53
CA TYR A 58 -9.55 -4.68 -14.00
C TYR A 58 -9.35 -3.16 -14.11
N PRO A 59 -9.86 -2.50 -15.18
CA PRO A 59 -9.76 -1.05 -15.31
C PRO A 59 -10.47 -0.33 -14.16
N TYR A 60 -9.96 0.83 -13.73
CA TYR A 60 -10.54 1.62 -12.64
C TYR A 60 -11.96 2.07 -12.98
N ASP A 61 -12.89 1.79 -12.08
CA ASP A 61 -14.30 2.16 -12.21
C ASP A 61 -14.88 2.48 -10.83
N PHE A 62 -14.74 3.74 -10.43
CA PHE A 62 -15.23 4.27 -9.16
C PHE A 62 -16.76 4.35 -9.06
N LYS A 63 -17.51 3.95 -10.10
CA LYS A 63 -18.96 3.72 -9.97
C LYS A 63 -19.25 2.43 -9.20
N GLN A 64 -18.28 1.51 -9.14
CA GLN A 64 -18.42 0.24 -8.43
C GLN A 64 -18.10 0.40 -6.94
N ARG A 65 -19.07 0.06 -6.08
CA ARG A 65 -18.91 0.13 -4.61
C ARG A 65 -17.73 -0.70 -4.08
N ALA A 66 -17.37 -1.79 -4.77
CA ALA A 66 -16.25 -2.64 -4.40
C ALA A 66 -14.89 -1.90 -4.43
N GLU A 67 -14.74 -0.90 -5.31
CA GLU A 67 -13.52 -0.09 -5.41
C GLU A 67 -13.38 0.85 -4.21
N TRP A 68 -14.49 1.50 -3.82
CA TRP A 68 -14.57 2.30 -2.59
C TRP A 68 -14.31 1.49 -1.33
N LEU A 69 -14.89 0.29 -1.25
CA LEU A 69 -14.66 -0.61 -0.12
C LEU A 69 -13.20 -1.04 -0.02
N ALA A 70 -12.56 -1.38 -1.14
CA ALA A 70 -11.14 -1.74 -1.15
C ALA A 70 -10.25 -0.57 -0.70
N LEU A 71 -10.56 0.65 -1.15
CA LEU A 71 -9.85 1.85 -0.75
C LEU A 71 -10.05 2.18 0.73
N LEU A 72 -11.28 2.05 1.25
CA LEU A 72 -11.59 2.27 2.67
C LEU A 72 -10.84 1.27 3.55
N VAL A 73 -10.85 -0.02 3.18
CA VAL A 73 -10.11 -1.07 3.91
C VAL A 73 -8.62 -0.78 3.90
N TYR A 74 -8.05 -0.42 2.75
CA TYR A 74 -6.66 -0.02 2.65
C TYR A 74 -6.34 1.19 3.55
N ALA A 75 -7.18 2.23 3.54
CA ALA A 75 -6.99 3.40 4.39
C ALA A 75 -7.00 3.04 5.88
N LEU A 76 -7.93 2.18 6.31
CA LEU A 76 -7.97 1.68 7.70
C LEU A 76 -6.69 0.91 8.07
N VAL A 77 -6.16 0.09 7.15
CA VAL A 77 -4.88 -0.61 7.37
C VAL A 77 -3.73 0.37 7.53
N VAL A 78 -3.64 1.39 6.67
CA VAL A 78 -2.60 2.44 6.78
C VAL A 78 -2.71 3.18 8.12
N ILE A 79 -3.92 3.60 8.52
CA ILE A 79 -4.16 4.24 9.81
C ILE A 79 -3.73 3.32 10.96
N GLY A 80 -4.10 2.04 10.91
CA GLY A 80 -3.70 1.05 11.90
C GLY A 80 -2.17 0.92 12.01
N ILE A 81 -1.47 0.84 10.89
CA ILE A 81 0.02 0.80 10.86
C ILE A 81 0.60 2.06 11.49
N VAL A 82 0.11 3.25 11.11
CA VAL A 82 0.58 4.52 11.67
C VAL A 82 0.35 4.56 13.18
N LEU A 83 -0.84 4.19 13.65
CA LEU A 83 -1.17 4.18 15.08
C LEU A 83 -0.27 3.22 15.86
N VAL A 84 -0.12 1.98 15.39
CA VAL A 84 0.78 0.99 16.01
C VAL A 84 2.21 1.52 16.08
N PHE A 85 2.73 2.07 14.98
CA PHE A 85 4.07 2.67 14.99
C PHE A 85 4.18 3.87 15.93
N THR A 86 3.17 4.73 16.01
CA THR A 86 3.21 5.86 16.95
C THR A 86 3.16 5.40 18.40
N GLN A 87 2.38 4.36 18.73
CA GLN A 87 2.28 3.86 20.11
C GLN A 87 3.49 3.05 20.54
N LEU A 88 4.06 2.22 19.66
CA LEU A 88 5.25 1.41 19.98
C LEU A 88 6.53 2.25 20.13
N TRP A 89 6.51 3.49 19.66
CA TRP A 89 7.69 4.33 19.51
C TRP A 89 7.55 5.68 20.21
N ASN A 90 6.56 5.80 21.09
CA ASN A 90 6.43 6.83 22.13
C ASN A 90 6.92 6.24 23.45
#